data_AF-A0A4P6G1Y6-F1
#
_entry.id   AF-A0A4P6G1Y6-F1
#
_cell.length_a   1.000
_cell.length_b   1.000
_cell.length_c   1.000
_cell.angle_alpha   90.00
_cell.angle_beta   90.00
_cell.angle_gamma   90.00
#
_symmetry.space_group_name_H-M   'P 1'
#
loop_
_entity.id
_entity.type
_entity.pdbx_description
1 polymer ?
#
loop_
_entity_poly.entity_id
_entity_poly.type
_entity_poly.pdbx_seq_one_letter_code
_entity_poly.pdbx_strand_id
1 'polypeptide(L)' 'MSSNHDLATGMLEGYVENMIDPHCSAIAVRASANTALLIFRTLGVISEQEEAYYAERLRRTYERRQGRTA' A
#
# COMPACT_ATOMS: atom_id res chain seq x y z
N MET A 1 8.64 16.33 10.18
CA MET A 1 8.17 14.99 9.77
C MET A 1 9.12 14.00 10.42
N SER A 2 8.60 12.97 11.10
CA SER A 2 9.43 12.05 11.91
C SER A 2 10.02 10.96 11.01
N SER A 3 11.21 10.47 11.34
CA SER A 3 11.88 9.38 10.58
C SER A 3 11.00 8.14 10.38
N ASN A 4 10.01 7.90 11.25
CA ASN A 4 9.08 6.78 11.15
C ASN A 4 7.96 7.04 10.12
N HIS A 5 7.50 8.28 10.01
CA HIS A 5 6.51 8.68 9.01
C HIS A 5 7.11 8.58 7.60
N ASP A 6 8.34 9.06 7.41
CA ASP A 6 9.04 8.97 6.12
C ASP A 6 9.30 7.51 5.71
N LEU A 7 9.67 6.65 6.67
CA LEU A 7 9.80 5.21 6.43
C LEU A 7 8.47 4.55 6.05
N ALA A 8 7.40 4.86 6.79
CA ALA A 8 6.08 4.30 6.54
C ALA A 8 5.54 4.69 5.16
N THR A 9 5.66 5.96 4.78
CA THR A 9 5.25 6.43 3.46
C THR A 9 6.07 5.79 2.35
N GLY A 10 7.40 5.68 2.52
CA GLY A 10 8.27 4.96 1.58
C GLY A 10 7.88 3.48 1.41
N MET A 11 7.55 2.78 2.50
CA MET A 11 7.07 1.40 2.44
C MET A 11 5.72 1.28 1.70
N LEU A 12 4.79 2.21 1.95
CA LEU A 12 3.48 2.22 1.29
C LEU A 12 3.58 2.51 -0.21
N GLU A 13 4.46 3.43 -0.62
CA GLU A 13 4.78 3.67 -2.03
C GLU A 13 5.39 2.41 -2.67
N GLY A 14 6.33 1.75 -1.99
CA GLY A 14 6.91 0.49 -2.46
C GLY A 14 5.87 -0.62 -2.67
N TYR A 15 4.84 -0.71 -1.81
CA TYR A 15 3.74 -1.64 -2.04
C TYR A 15 2.91 -1.30 -3.29
N VAL A 16 2.71 -0.01 -3.58
CA VAL A 16 2.01 0.42 -4.81
C VAL A 16 2.84 0.04 -6.04
N GLU A 17 4.15 0.22 -6.01
CA GLU A 17 5.07 -0.18 -7.09
C GLU A 17 5.08 -1.71 -7.29
N ASN A 18 5.26 -2.47 -6.21
CA ASN A 18 5.27 -3.93 -6.27
C ASN A 18 3.91 -4.52 -6.69
N MET A 19 2.81 -3.77 -6.53
CA MET A 19 1.50 -4.19 -6.98
C MET A 19 1.44 -4.36 -8.50
N ILE A 20 2.20 -3.58 -9.27
CA ILE A 20 2.26 -3.69 -10.74
C ILE A 20 3.38 -4.60 -11.25
N ASP A 21 4.28 -5.05 -10.37
CA ASP A 21 5.38 -5.93 -10.75
C ASP A 21 4.84 -7.34 -11.08
N PRO A 22 5.06 -7.86 -12.32
CA PRO A 22 4.63 -9.20 -12.72
C PRO A 22 5.31 -10.33 -11.92
N HIS A 23 6.50 -10.09 -11.37
CA HIS A 23 7.23 -11.06 -10.55
C HIS A 23 6.70 -11.14 -9.11
N CYS A 24 5.94 -10.15 -8.64
CA CYS A 24 5.29 -10.17 -7.33
C CYS A 24 3.87 -10.77 -7.41
N SER A 25 3.45 -11.49 -6.38
CA SER A 25 2.04 -11.92 -6.25
C SER A 25 1.16 -10.74 -5.84
N ALA A 26 0.23 -10.33 -6.70
CA ALA A 26 -0.69 -9.21 -6.43
C ALA A 26 -1.51 -9.41 -5.13
N ILE A 27 -1.91 -10.66 -4.85
CA ILE A 27 -2.67 -11.01 -3.65
C ILE A 27 -1.79 -10.84 -2.41
N ALA A 28 -0.55 -11.32 -2.46
CA ALA A 28 0.39 -11.20 -1.34
C ALA A 28 0.76 -9.74 -1.07
N VAL A 29 1.02 -8.95 -2.12
CA VAL A 29 1.31 -7.52 -2.00
C VAL A 29 0.11 -6.78 -1.38
N ARG A 30 -1.12 -7.06 -1.83
CA ARG A 30 -2.33 -6.45 -1.28
C ARG A 30 -2.53 -6.79 0.19
N ALA A 31 -2.37 -8.05 0.57
CA ALA A 31 -2.48 -8.46 1.97
C ALA A 31 -1.44 -7.75 2.85
N SER A 32 -0.17 -7.73 2.40
CA SER A 32 0.94 -7.09 3.13
C SER A 32 0.73 -5.59 3.29
N ALA A 33 0.27 -4.91 2.22
CA ALA A 33 0.02 -3.47 2.25
C ALA A 33 -1.16 -3.10 3.18
N ASN A 34 -2.23 -3.90 3.19
CA ASN A 34 -3.36 -3.70 4.11
C ASN A 34 -2.92 -3.88 5.58
N THR A 35 -2.09 -4.88 5.87
CA THR A 35 -1.52 -5.07 7.21
C THR A 35 -0.62 -3.89 7.60
N ALA A 36 0.21 -3.39 6.69
CA ALA A 36 1.06 -2.23 6.95
C ALA A 36 0.23 -0.97 7.26
N LEU A 37 -0.83 -0.71 6.50
CA LEU A 37 -1.76 0.40 6.74
C LEU A 37 -2.36 0.35 8.14
N LEU A 38 -2.88 -0.83 8.53
CA LEU A 38 -3.45 -1.04 9.86
C LEU A 38 -2.43 -0.75 10.96
N ILE A 39 -1.21 -1.27 10.84
CA ILE A 39 -0.13 -1.08 11.82
C ILE A 39 0.24 0.40 11.92
N PHE A 40 0.51 1.07 10.80
CA PHE A 40 0.94 2.46 10.80
C PHE A 40 -0.15 3.40 11.33
N ARG A 41 -1.41 3.14 11.01
CA ARG A 41 -2.55 3.90 11.56
C ARG A 41 -2.66 3.70 13.07
N THR A 42 -2.58 2.44 13.52
CA THR A 42 -2.68 2.06 14.95
C THR A 42 -1.56 2.70 15.77
N LEU A 43 -0.34 2.75 15.23
CA LEU A 43 0.81 3.38 15.88
C LEU A 43 0.82 4.91 15.78
N GLY A 44 -0.18 5.51 15.12
CA GLY A 44 -0.24 6.96 14.89
C GLY A 44 0.89 7.48 14.00
N VAL A 45 1.52 6.60 13.22
CA VAL A 45 2.60 6.96 12.28
C VAL A 45 2.03 7.64 11.05
N ILE A 46 0.82 7.26 10.62
CA ILE A 46 0.08 7.93 9.54
C ILE A 46 -1.30 8.39 10.03
N SER A 47 -1.82 9.45 9.41
CA SER A 47 -3.17 9.95 9.63
C SER A 47 -4.24 9.08 8.94
N GLU A 48 -5.50 9.30 9.30
CA GLU A 48 -6.65 8.65 8.64
C GLU A 48 -6.79 9.03 7.16
N GLN A 49 -6.44 10.27 6.82
CA GLN A 49 -6.44 10.74 5.43
C GLN A 49 -5.36 10.07 4.60
N GLU A 50 -4.17 9.86 5.17
CA GLU A 50 -3.10 9.12 4.51
C GLU A 50 -3.45 7.63 4.36
N GLU A 51 -4.03 7.02 5.38
CA GLU A 51 -4.54 5.65 5.30
C GLU A 51 -5.55 5.50 4.14
N ALA A 52 -6.57 6.36 4.09
CA ALA A 52 -7.57 6.34 3.03
C ALA A 52 -6.95 6.57 1.64
N TYR A 53 -5.99 7.49 1.54
CA TYR A 53 -5.27 7.78 0.32
C TYR A 53 -4.53 6.55 -0.22
N TYR A 54 -3.72 5.89 0.61
CA TYR A 54 -2.95 4.72 0.20
C TYR A 54 -3.83 3.50 -0.05
N ALA A 55 -4.87 3.28 0.77
CA ALA A 55 -5.84 2.20 0.58
C ALA A 55 -6.52 2.30 -0.80
N GLU A 56 -6.99 3.49 -1.18
CA GLU A 56 -7.63 3.71 -2.48
C GLU A 56 -6.64 3.54 -3.64
N ARG A 57 -5.41 4.01 -3.47
CA ARG A 57 -4.36 3.90 -4.50
C ARG A 57 -3.94 2.43 -4.73
N LEU A 58 -3.83 1.65 -3.66
CA LEU A 58 -3.57 0.19 -3.73
C LEU A 58 -4.74 -0.54 -4.39
N ARG A 59 -5.99 -0.21 -4.02
CA ARG A 59 -7.20 -0.81 -4.61
C ARG A 59 -7.25 -0.58 -6.12
N ARG A 60 -7.10 0.68 -6.57
CA ARG A 60 -7.11 1.02 -8.00
C ARG A 60 -6.00 0.31 -8.77
N THR A 61 -4.81 0.22 -8.17
CA THR A 61 -3.67 -0.44 -8.81
C THR A 61 -3.90 -1.95 -8.95
N TYR A 62 -4.45 -2.58 -7.91
CA TYR A 62 -4.83 -3.98 -7.93
C TYR A 62 -5.90 -4.29 -8.99
N GLU A 63 -6.96 -3.48 -9.05
CA GLU A 63 -8.05 -3.63 -10.04
C GLU A 63 -7.54 -3.49 -11.47
N ARG A 64 -6.66 -2.52 -11.73
CA ARG A 64 -6.01 -2.35 -13.04
C ARG A 64 -5.17 -3.56 -13.42
N ARG A 65 -4.45 -4.16 -12.47
CA ARG A 65 -3.67 -5.37 -12.72
C ARG A 65 -4.56 -6.57 -13.02
N GLN A 66 -5.65 -6.75 -12.28
CA GLN A 66 -6.62 -7.81 -12.56
C GLN A 66 -7.23 -7.65 -13.95
N GLY A 67 -7.65 -6.44 -14.33
CA GLY A 67 -8.20 -6.16 -15.66
C GLY A 67 -7.20 -6.30 -16.83
N ARG A 68 -5.89 -6.33 -16.57
CA ARG A 68 -4.85 -6.65 -17.57
C ARG A 68 -4.62 -8.15 -17.76
N THR A 69 -5.09 -8.97 -16.83
CA THR A 69 -4.87 -10.43 -16.86
C THR A 69 -6.06 -11.16 -17.49
N ALA A 70 -7.10 -10.43 -17.91
CA ALA A 70 -8.26 -10.90 -18.64
C ALA A 70 -8.10 -10.59 -20.14
#